data_AF-A0A933EL20-F1
#
_entry.id   AF-A0A933EL20-F1
#
_cell.length_a   1.000
_cell.length_b   1.000
_cell.length_c   1.000
_cell.angle_alpha   90.00
_cell.angle_beta   90.00
_cell.angle_gamma   90.00
#
_symmetry.space_group_name_H-M   'P 1'
#
loop_
_entity.id
_entity.type
_entity.pdbx_description
1 polymer ?
#
loop_
_entity_poly.entity_id
_entity_poly.type
_entity_poly.pdbx_seq_one_letter_code
_entity_poly.pdbx_strand_id
1 'polypeptide(L)'
;MSKAVQGALAILIVLLVVSVAFAFFALTQKQSLEQQNQNLQSQLSDFQAKETKLLAQAKKFEKDQQDLMARLSQKDSERAQLQRSYDELKTRSDEVSDQLNQITQDRDDWKNRLETIRRERDDLMEKLKNRPKEIVYKEREPEKPKAEDEADPSPAVATPEGDQYWAQVLKQKAALQLDLEKARADLDQNALQIVELKKQNAEAQLELKNLADAKQEVERKIKYSEDLANNLSLEVARAHGDQKNANDRAEGIKQQNFELQKQVKQLTTTKLALEKTIAQINQDKTVMQKKLAETEGVIQGRIDEIWQIKQNLDKKISNMPKPTPGEFELPPIIVNANASAESAKPVVMGKTQGSIISLNDSNNFVIVDFGESDGSRVGRKINVYRSNNPIGVLEVIQVRKDISAADIKQSSVKFKVGDVVKYQ
;
A
#
# COMPACT_ATOMS: atom_id res chain seq x y z
N MET A 1 37.76 90.21 -23.46
CA MET A 1 36.34 89.81 -23.27
C MET A 1 35.81 90.52 -22.05
N SER A 2 34.60 91.11 -22.10
CA SER A 2 34.02 91.79 -20.94
C SER A 2 33.66 90.77 -19.85
N LYS A 3 33.69 91.18 -18.57
CA LYS A 3 33.30 90.31 -17.44
C LYS A 3 31.90 89.69 -17.62
N ALA A 4 31.01 90.38 -18.33
CA ALA A 4 29.68 89.87 -18.68
C ALA A 4 29.72 88.65 -19.62
N VAL A 5 30.64 88.62 -20.58
CA VAL A 5 30.81 87.48 -21.51
C VAL A 5 31.36 86.24 -20.77
N GLN A 6 32.28 86.42 -19.82
CA GLN A 6 32.78 85.31 -18.98
C GLN A 6 31.69 84.75 -18.04
N GLY A 7 30.86 85.63 -17.44
CA GLY A 7 29.74 85.20 -16.62
C GLY A 7 28.68 84.42 -17.40
N ALA A 8 28.33 84.89 -18.61
CA ALA A 8 27.39 84.19 -19.49
C ALA A 8 27.93 82.83 -19.94
N LEU A 9 29.23 82.72 -20.24
CA LEU A 9 29.87 81.46 -20.64
C LEU A 9 29.88 80.43 -19.50
N ALA A 10 30.13 80.86 -18.25
CA ALA A 10 30.08 79.99 -17.08
C ALA A 10 28.67 79.43 -16.83
N ILE A 11 27.64 80.26 -16.95
CA ILE A 11 26.23 79.83 -16.82
C ILE A 11 25.88 78.80 -17.90
N LEU A 12 26.33 79.02 -19.14
CA LEU A 12 26.06 78.13 -20.26
C LEU A 12 26.74 76.76 -20.07
N ILE A 13 27.96 76.72 -19.52
CA ILE A 13 28.64 75.46 -19.17
C ILE A 13 27.89 74.71 -18.07
N VAL A 14 27.44 75.40 -17.02
CA VAL A 14 26.64 74.77 -15.95
C VAL A 14 25.34 74.20 -16.49
N LEU A 15 24.64 74.94 -17.36
CA LEU A 15 23.41 74.48 -18.01
C LEU A 15 23.63 73.24 -18.89
N LEU A 16 24.76 73.18 -19.59
CA LEU A 16 25.15 72.03 -20.41
C LEU A 16 25.48 70.79 -19.56
N VAL A 17 26.19 70.97 -18.45
CA VAL A 17 26.46 69.85 -17.51
C VAL A 17 25.18 69.32 -16.89
N VAL A 18 24.25 70.22 -16.49
CA VAL A 18 22.95 69.82 -15.94
C VAL A 18 22.11 69.08 -16.99
N SER A 19 22.11 69.50 -18.25
CA SER A 19 21.35 68.80 -19.31
C SER A 19 21.92 67.41 -19.62
N VAL A 20 23.25 67.26 -19.62
CA VAL A 20 23.91 65.96 -19.81
C VAL A 20 23.65 65.04 -18.62
N ALA A 21 23.71 65.54 -17.40
CA ALA A 21 23.37 64.76 -16.20
C ALA A 21 21.91 64.29 -16.22
N PHE A 22 20.98 65.15 -16.66
CA PHE A 22 19.58 64.79 -16.82
C PHE A 22 19.36 63.75 -17.93
N ALA A 23 20.04 63.87 -19.06
CA ALA A 23 19.99 62.88 -20.14
C ALA A 23 20.54 61.52 -19.71
N PHE A 24 21.63 61.50 -18.94
CA PHE A 24 22.19 60.28 -18.37
C PHE A 24 21.23 59.64 -17.37
N PHE A 25 20.63 60.44 -16.48
CA PHE A 25 19.62 59.97 -15.53
C PHE A 25 18.40 59.37 -16.26
N ALA A 26 17.88 60.03 -17.30
CA ALA A 26 16.78 59.53 -18.12
C ALA A 26 17.13 58.22 -18.83
N LEU A 27 18.37 58.06 -19.32
CA LEU A 27 18.86 56.81 -19.92
C LEU A 27 18.92 55.66 -18.90
N THR A 28 19.43 55.92 -17.70
CA THR A 28 19.48 54.90 -16.63
C THR A 28 18.09 54.46 -16.17
N GLN A 29 17.13 55.40 -16.07
CA GLN A 29 15.74 55.07 -15.79
C GLN A 29 15.11 54.25 -16.92
N LYS A 30 15.37 54.61 -18.18
CA LYS A 30 14.86 53.87 -19.34
C LYS A 30 15.39 52.43 -19.35
N GLN A 31 16.68 52.23 -19.10
CA GLN A 31 17.26 50.88 -18.99
C GLN A 31 16.66 50.07 -17.82
N SER A 32 16.45 50.70 -16.67
CA SER A 32 15.76 50.06 -15.53
C SER A 32 14.33 49.65 -15.89
N LEU A 33 13.61 50.48 -16.63
CA LEU A 33 12.23 50.23 -17.08
C LEU A 33 12.18 49.10 -18.11
N GLU A 34 13.13 49.06 -19.06
CA GLU A 34 13.26 47.97 -20.01
C GLU A 34 13.59 46.63 -19.32
N GLN A 35 14.48 46.63 -18.33
CA GLN A 35 14.75 45.43 -17.52
C GLN A 35 13.51 44.96 -16.75
N GLN A 36 12.74 45.87 -16.15
CA GLN A 36 11.50 45.52 -15.48
C GLN A 36 10.46 44.95 -16.45
N ASN A 37 10.31 45.54 -17.64
CA ASN A 37 9.41 45.02 -18.67
C ASN A 37 9.83 43.63 -19.16
N GLN A 38 11.13 43.40 -19.38
CA GLN A 38 11.63 42.07 -19.76
C GLN A 38 11.37 41.03 -18.66
N ASN A 39 11.59 41.39 -17.39
CA ASN A 39 11.32 40.51 -16.26
C ASN A 39 9.81 40.20 -16.12
N LEU A 40 8.96 41.21 -16.25
CA LEU A 40 7.50 41.03 -16.26
C LEU A 40 7.05 40.15 -17.41
N GLN A 41 7.62 40.33 -18.61
CA GLN A 41 7.30 39.50 -19.77
C GLN A 41 7.73 38.03 -19.58
N SER A 42 8.90 37.80 -18.97
CA SER A 42 9.36 36.45 -18.59
C SER A 42 8.44 35.81 -17.55
N GLN A 43 8.02 36.56 -16.54
CA GLN A 43 7.07 36.07 -15.53
C GLN A 43 5.73 35.72 -16.17
N LEU A 44 5.24 36.55 -17.09
CA LEU A 44 3.98 36.31 -17.79
C LEU A 44 4.04 35.04 -18.64
N SER A 45 5.16 34.80 -19.35
CA SER A 45 5.36 33.54 -20.08
C SER A 45 5.47 32.32 -19.16
N ASP A 46 6.13 32.47 -18.00
CA ASP A 46 6.23 31.40 -17.01
C ASP A 46 4.87 31.06 -16.39
N PHE A 47 4.03 32.06 -16.15
CA PHE A 47 2.66 31.87 -15.68
C PHE A 47 1.80 31.16 -16.73
N GLN A 48 1.87 31.57 -17.99
CA GLN A 48 1.18 30.89 -19.09
C GLN A 48 1.65 29.43 -19.25
N ALA A 49 2.96 29.16 -19.11
CA ALA A 49 3.50 27.80 -19.14
C ALA A 49 3.03 26.95 -17.95
N LYS A 50 2.87 27.54 -16.76
CA LYS A 50 2.30 26.85 -15.59
C LYS A 50 0.80 26.57 -15.79
N GLU A 51 0.05 27.54 -16.30
CA GLU A 51 -1.39 27.39 -16.55
C GLU A 51 -1.68 26.29 -17.57
N THR A 52 -0.93 26.25 -18.69
CA THR A 52 -1.05 25.19 -19.69
C THR A 52 -0.69 23.80 -19.13
N LYS A 53 0.34 23.71 -18.29
CA LYS A 53 0.69 22.46 -17.57
C LYS A 53 -0.41 22.02 -16.60
N LEU A 54 -0.98 22.95 -15.83
CA LEU A 54 -2.07 22.66 -14.90
C LEU A 54 -3.33 22.20 -15.65
N LEU A 55 -3.68 22.85 -16.76
CA LEU A 55 -4.80 22.42 -17.62
C LEU A 55 -4.56 21.03 -18.21
N ALA A 56 -3.34 20.72 -18.65
CA ALA A 56 -3.00 19.39 -19.14
C ALA A 56 -3.11 18.31 -18.05
N GLN A 57 -2.66 18.63 -16.82
CA GLN A 57 -2.81 17.73 -15.67
C GLN A 57 -4.27 17.54 -15.28
N ALA A 58 -5.07 18.62 -15.26
CA ALA A 58 -6.50 18.54 -14.96
C ALA A 58 -7.23 17.63 -15.95
N LYS A 59 -6.97 17.78 -17.26
CA LYS A 59 -7.53 16.88 -18.29
C LYS A 59 -7.09 15.43 -18.13
N LYS A 60 -5.84 15.21 -17.72
CA LYS A 60 -5.35 13.84 -17.45
C LYS A 60 -6.08 13.23 -16.25
N PHE A 61 -6.25 13.98 -15.16
CA PHE A 61 -6.99 13.51 -13.99
C PHE A 61 -8.46 13.23 -14.30
N GLU A 62 -9.10 14.06 -15.12
CA GLU A 62 -10.48 13.84 -15.58
C GLU A 62 -10.61 12.53 -16.37
N LYS A 63 -9.65 12.26 -17.27
CA LYS A 63 -9.60 10.99 -18.01
C LYS A 63 -9.37 9.80 -17.10
N ASP A 64 -8.42 9.91 -16.18
CA ASP A 64 -8.12 8.86 -15.20
C ASP A 64 -9.36 8.56 -14.33
N GLN A 65 -10.14 9.58 -13.97
CA GLN A 65 -11.39 9.43 -13.21
C GLN A 65 -12.47 8.69 -14.01
N GLN A 66 -12.62 9.00 -15.30
CA GLN A 66 -13.55 8.29 -16.19
C GLN A 66 -13.16 6.83 -16.38
N ASP A 67 -11.88 6.55 -16.62
CA ASP A 67 -11.35 5.18 -16.74
C ASP A 67 -11.53 4.39 -15.44
N LEU A 68 -11.35 5.04 -14.29
CA LEU A 68 -11.59 4.42 -12.99
C LEU A 68 -13.07 4.05 -12.81
N MET A 69 -13.99 4.94 -13.17
CA MET A 69 -15.43 4.66 -13.11
C MET A 69 -15.83 3.49 -14.02
N ALA A 70 -15.27 3.43 -15.24
CA ALA A 70 -15.53 2.32 -16.16
C ALA A 70 -15.03 0.97 -15.62
N ARG A 71 -13.86 0.95 -14.96
CA ARG A 71 -13.35 -0.25 -14.29
C ARG A 71 -14.19 -0.66 -13.09
N LEU A 72 -14.70 0.32 -12.34
CA LEU A 72 -15.53 0.06 -11.17
C LEU A 72 -16.87 -0.54 -11.57
N SER A 73 -17.52 0.00 -12.61
CA SER A 73 -18.76 -0.57 -13.15
C SER A 73 -18.56 -1.97 -13.75
N GLN A 74 -17.43 -2.21 -14.42
CA GLN A 74 -17.09 -3.56 -14.88
C GLN A 74 -16.94 -4.52 -13.70
N LYS A 75 -16.21 -4.13 -12.64
CA LYS A 75 -16.02 -4.97 -11.45
C LYS A 75 -17.33 -5.25 -10.71
N ASP A 76 -18.24 -4.30 -10.65
CA ASP A 76 -19.57 -4.51 -10.08
C ASP A 76 -20.38 -5.52 -10.92
N SER A 77 -20.26 -5.47 -12.25
CA SER A 77 -20.91 -6.46 -13.13
C SER A 77 -20.34 -7.87 -12.96
N GLU A 78 -19.01 -8.00 -12.84
CA GLU A 78 -18.32 -9.27 -12.56
C GLU A 78 -18.76 -9.84 -11.19
N ARG A 79 -18.85 -9.00 -10.16
CA ARG A 79 -19.36 -9.40 -8.84
C ARG A 79 -20.79 -9.89 -8.90
N ALA A 80 -21.66 -9.18 -9.62
CA ALA A 80 -23.06 -9.59 -9.78
C ALA A 80 -23.19 -10.94 -10.50
N GLN A 81 -22.38 -11.19 -11.52
CA GLN A 81 -22.33 -12.48 -12.21
C GLN A 81 -21.82 -13.59 -11.30
N LEU A 82 -20.72 -13.33 -10.58
CA LEU A 82 -20.14 -14.31 -9.66
C LEU A 82 -21.13 -14.66 -8.55
N GLN A 83 -21.85 -13.68 -8.01
CA GLN A 83 -22.87 -13.91 -6.99
C GLN A 83 -24.03 -14.75 -7.51
N ARG A 84 -24.51 -14.50 -8.74
CA ARG A 84 -25.52 -15.37 -9.37
C ARG A 84 -25.02 -16.80 -9.53
N SER A 85 -23.77 -16.98 -9.97
CA SER A 85 -23.19 -18.32 -10.12
C SER A 85 -23.03 -19.03 -8.78
N TYR A 86 -22.73 -18.29 -7.71
CA TYR A 86 -22.66 -18.81 -6.35
C TYR A 86 -24.03 -19.26 -5.86
N ASP A 87 -25.06 -18.43 -6.05
CA ASP A 87 -26.43 -18.76 -5.65
C ASP A 87 -26.96 -19.98 -6.43
N GLU A 88 -26.65 -20.09 -7.73
CA GLU A 88 -26.99 -21.26 -8.54
C GLU A 88 -26.24 -22.53 -8.11
N LEU A 89 -24.95 -22.41 -7.78
CA LEU A 89 -24.17 -23.55 -7.32
C LEU A 89 -24.66 -24.01 -5.95
N LYS A 90 -25.09 -23.08 -5.10
CA LYS A 90 -25.68 -23.37 -3.80
C LYS A 90 -27.01 -24.12 -3.95
N THR A 91 -27.93 -23.66 -4.80
CA THR A 91 -29.19 -24.39 -5.02
C THR A 91 -28.97 -25.79 -5.60
N ARG A 92 -28.01 -25.96 -6.52
CA ARG A 92 -27.63 -27.29 -7.01
C ARG A 92 -27.03 -28.17 -5.92
N SER A 93 -26.22 -27.60 -5.02
CA SER A 93 -25.67 -28.34 -3.89
C SER A 93 -26.77 -28.81 -2.93
N ASP A 94 -27.75 -27.95 -2.66
CA ASP A 94 -28.90 -28.28 -1.82
C ASP A 94 -29.75 -29.39 -2.48
N GLU A 95 -30.00 -29.31 -3.79
CA GLU A 95 -30.73 -30.34 -4.55
C GLU A 95 -30.01 -31.70 -4.55
N VAL A 96 -28.69 -31.71 -4.75
CA VAL A 96 -27.88 -32.94 -4.66
C VAL A 96 -27.90 -33.52 -3.24
N SER A 97 -27.87 -32.67 -2.22
CA SER A 97 -27.99 -33.10 -0.83
C SER A 97 -29.35 -33.77 -0.56
N ASP A 98 -30.43 -33.21 -1.10
CA ASP A 98 -31.76 -33.79 -0.99
C ASP A 98 -31.87 -35.14 -1.72
N GLN A 99 -31.31 -35.24 -2.93
CA GLN A 99 -31.23 -36.51 -3.67
C GLN A 99 -30.42 -37.56 -2.91
N LEU A 100 -29.32 -37.17 -2.27
CA LEU A 100 -28.50 -38.07 -1.46
C LEU A 100 -29.28 -38.59 -0.25
N ASN A 101 -30.05 -37.71 0.41
CA ASN A 101 -30.92 -38.09 1.51
C ASN A 101 -32.02 -39.07 1.07
N GLN A 102 -32.62 -38.84 -0.10
CA GLN A 102 -33.65 -39.72 -0.66
C GLN A 102 -33.07 -41.10 -1.00
N ILE A 103 -31.92 -41.15 -1.69
CA ILE A 103 -31.22 -42.42 -1.99
C ILE A 103 -30.83 -43.15 -0.70
N THR A 104 -30.43 -42.42 0.34
CA THR A 104 -30.08 -42.99 1.63
C THR A 104 -31.30 -43.64 2.29
N GLN A 105 -32.47 -43.01 2.23
CA GLN A 105 -33.73 -43.58 2.71
C GLN A 105 -34.13 -44.82 1.91
N ASP A 106 -34.11 -44.74 0.57
CA ASP A 106 -34.45 -45.87 -0.29
C ASP A 106 -33.54 -47.07 0.00
N ARG A 107 -32.23 -46.85 0.16
CA ARG A 107 -31.27 -47.89 0.55
C ARG A 107 -31.66 -48.57 1.85
N ASP A 108 -32.04 -47.80 2.87
CA ASP A 108 -32.41 -48.33 4.18
C ASP A 108 -33.73 -49.12 4.12
N ASP A 109 -34.69 -48.66 3.33
CA ASP A 109 -35.92 -49.39 3.04
C ASP A 109 -35.66 -50.72 2.32
N TRP A 110 -34.79 -50.72 1.30
CA TRP A 110 -34.39 -51.94 0.61
C TRP A 110 -33.66 -52.92 1.53
N LYS A 111 -32.80 -52.41 2.41
CA LYS A 111 -32.09 -53.23 3.41
C LYS A 111 -33.09 -53.90 4.35
N ASN A 112 -34.08 -53.16 4.84
CA ASN A 112 -35.15 -53.71 5.69
C ASN A 112 -35.96 -54.79 4.96
N ARG A 113 -36.34 -54.56 3.68
CA ARG A 113 -37.02 -55.56 2.85
C ARG A 113 -36.17 -56.82 2.67
N LEU A 114 -34.88 -56.67 2.41
CA LEU A 114 -33.96 -57.80 2.26
C LEU A 114 -33.83 -58.61 3.55
N GLU A 115 -33.77 -57.95 4.71
CA GLU A 115 -33.77 -58.62 6.02
C GLU A 115 -35.07 -59.38 6.26
N THR A 116 -36.23 -58.82 5.91
CA THR A 116 -37.52 -59.51 6.00
C THR A 116 -37.56 -60.75 5.11
N ILE A 117 -37.18 -60.64 3.84
CA ILE A 117 -37.12 -61.78 2.91
C ILE A 117 -36.16 -62.86 3.42
N ARG A 118 -35.01 -62.46 4.00
CA ARG A 118 -34.06 -63.41 4.60
C ARG A 118 -34.70 -64.18 5.75
N ARG A 119 -35.42 -63.50 6.65
CA ARG A 119 -36.15 -64.13 7.77
C ARG A 119 -37.23 -65.08 7.27
N GLU A 120 -38.07 -64.64 6.33
CA GLU A 120 -39.11 -65.50 5.74
C GLU A 120 -38.53 -66.76 5.09
N ARG A 121 -37.41 -66.62 4.37
CA ARG A 121 -36.70 -67.77 3.78
C ARG A 121 -36.16 -68.72 4.85
N ASP A 122 -35.61 -68.20 5.94
CA ASP A 122 -35.13 -69.02 7.07
C ASP A 122 -36.28 -69.75 7.76
N ASP A 123 -37.40 -69.06 8.03
CA ASP A 123 -38.62 -69.66 8.59
C ASP A 123 -39.20 -70.76 7.68
N LEU A 124 -39.22 -70.52 6.37
CA LEU A 124 -39.68 -71.51 5.38
C LEU A 124 -38.75 -72.72 5.34
N MET A 125 -37.43 -72.53 5.40
CA MET A 125 -36.47 -73.63 5.49
C MET A 125 -36.66 -74.45 6.76
N GLU A 126 -36.90 -73.80 7.91
CA GLU A 126 -37.18 -74.49 9.16
C GLU A 126 -38.48 -75.31 9.08
N LYS A 127 -39.55 -74.74 8.50
CA LYS A 127 -40.79 -75.49 8.21
C LYS A 127 -40.56 -76.68 7.29
N LEU A 128 -39.67 -76.56 6.31
CA LEU A 128 -39.31 -77.64 5.40
C LEU A 128 -38.53 -78.76 6.11
N LYS A 129 -37.66 -78.38 7.06
CA LYS A 129 -36.88 -79.31 7.89
C LYS A 129 -37.73 -80.01 8.96
N ASN A 130 -38.73 -79.32 9.50
CA ASN A 130 -39.64 -79.84 10.53
C ASN A 130 -40.89 -80.52 9.97
N ARG A 131 -41.08 -80.56 8.64
CA ARG A 131 -42.05 -81.49 8.04
C ARG A 131 -41.57 -82.91 8.31
N PRO A 132 -42.34 -83.76 9.02
CA PRO A 132 -42.05 -85.18 9.04
C PRO A 132 -42.04 -85.67 7.59
N LYS A 133 -41.06 -86.49 7.23
CA LYS A 133 -41.07 -87.25 5.98
C LYS A 133 -42.20 -88.27 6.03
N GLU A 134 -43.44 -87.80 5.97
CA GLU A 134 -44.59 -88.63 5.65
C GLU A 134 -44.58 -88.77 4.13
N ILE A 135 -43.73 -89.66 3.65
CA ILE A 135 -43.83 -90.16 2.30
C ILE A 135 -45.06 -91.08 2.31
N VAL A 136 -46.24 -90.48 2.16
CA VAL A 136 -47.45 -91.21 1.83
C VAL A 136 -47.28 -91.70 0.39
N TYR A 137 -46.66 -92.85 0.23
CA TYR A 137 -46.89 -93.68 -0.93
C TYR A 137 -48.36 -94.08 -0.87
N LYS A 138 -49.20 -93.45 -1.70
CA LYS A 138 -50.53 -93.99 -1.99
C LYS A 138 -50.31 -95.14 -2.97
N GLU A 139 -50.00 -96.28 -2.38
CA GLU A 139 -49.80 -97.58 -2.98
C GLU A 139 -51.09 -97.98 -3.72
N ARG A 140 -50.99 -98.13 -5.04
CA ARG A 140 -51.93 -98.87 -5.86
C ARG A 140 -51.41 -100.30 -5.83
N GLU A 141 -52.18 -101.20 -5.22
CA GLU A 141 -51.97 -102.66 -5.26
C GLU A 141 -51.59 -103.13 -6.67
N PRO A 142 -50.61 -104.04 -6.81
CA PRO A 142 -50.88 -105.44 -6.47
C PRO A 142 -49.73 -106.23 -5.81
N GLU A 143 -50.15 -107.23 -5.04
CA GLU A 143 -49.55 -108.56 -4.89
C GLU A 143 -48.13 -108.71 -4.30
N LYS A 144 -48.10 -109.21 -3.06
CA LYS A 144 -47.10 -110.17 -2.56
C LYS A 144 -47.25 -111.50 -3.34
N PRO A 145 -46.22 -112.36 -3.55
CA PRO A 145 -45.34 -112.82 -2.46
C PRO A 145 -43.91 -113.33 -2.84
N LYS A 146 -43.03 -113.53 -1.83
CA LYS A 146 -41.98 -114.59 -1.66
C LYS A 146 -41.13 -114.28 -0.39
N ALA A 147 -40.60 -115.19 0.42
CA ALA A 147 -40.26 -116.62 0.29
C ALA A 147 -40.26 -117.29 1.70
N GLU A 148 -40.52 -118.60 1.84
CA GLU A 148 -39.62 -119.74 2.18
C GLU A 148 -40.54 -120.67 3.03
N ASP A 149 -40.61 -122.00 3.00
CA ASP A 149 -39.72 -123.08 2.57
C ASP A 149 -40.52 -124.42 2.44
N GLU A 150 -39.95 -125.36 1.68
CA GLU A 150 -40.07 -126.83 1.72
C GLU A 150 -41.43 -127.56 1.52
N ALA A 151 -41.58 -128.24 0.36
CA ALA A 151 -41.67 -129.72 0.22
C ALA A 151 -42.42 -130.18 -1.07
N ASP A 152 -41.75 -131.05 -1.83
CA ASP A 152 -42.17 -131.84 -3.01
C ASP A 152 -43.48 -132.67 -2.82
N PRO A 153 -44.11 -133.31 -3.88
CA PRO A 153 -43.53 -133.69 -5.18
C PRO A 153 -44.37 -133.40 -6.47
N SER A 154 -43.64 -133.29 -7.59
CA SER A 154 -43.86 -133.73 -9.00
C SER A 154 -45.24 -134.24 -9.51
N PRO A 155 -45.57 -134.21 -10.84
CA PRO A 155 -44.65 -134.12 -11.99
C PRO A 155 -45.07 -133.29 -13.24
N ALA A 156 -44.06 -132.99 -14.06
CA ALA A 156 -44.06 -132.98 -15.54
C ALA A 156 -44.54 -131.73 -16.36
N VAL A 157 -43.62 -131.32 -17.24
CA VAL A 157 -43.77 -130.82 -18.64
C VAL A 157 -43.56 -129.30 -18.91
N ALA A 158 -42.45 -129.04 -19.63
CA ALA A 158 -42.15 -127.99 -20.62
C ALA A 158 -41.77 -126.53 -20.20
N THR A 159 -40.68 -126.07 -20.80
CA THR A 159 -39.91 -124.82 -20.69
C THR A 159 -40.60 -123.53 -21.18
N PRO A 160 -40.29 -122.35 -20.58
CA PRO A 160 -40.03 -121.12 -21.35
C PRO A 160 -38.98 -120.18 -20.70
N GLU A 161 -37.70 -120.25 -21.11
CA GLU A 161 -36.64 -119.30 -20.66
C GLU A 161 -36.59 -118.00 -21.49
N GLY A 162 -37.27 -117.94 -22.63
CA GLY A 162 -37.25 -116.78 -23.54
C GLY A 162 -38.01 -115.55 -23.03
N ASP A 163 -39.17 -115.74 -22.41
CA ASP A 163 -40.07 -114.63 -22.06
C ASP A 163 -39.55 -113.79 -20.89
N GLN A 164 -38.83 -114.40 -19.95
CA GLN A 164 -38.20 -113.67 -18.84
C GLN A 164 -37.03 -112.79 -19.32
N TYR A 165 -36.26 -113.26 -20.30
CA TYR A 165 -35.16 -112.49 -20.89
C TYR A 165 -35.67 -111.26 -21.65
N TRP A 166 -36.71 -111.42 -22.49
CA TRP A 166 -37.32 -110.30 -23.21
C TRP A 166 -37.94 -109.26 -22.28
N ALA A 167 -38.57 -109.69 -21.18
CA ALA A 167 -39.09 -108.77 -20.17
C ALA A 167 -37.96 -107.96 -19.49
N GLN A 168 -36.82 -108.58 -19.18
CA GLN A 168 -35.65 -107.88 -18.61
C GLN A 168 -35.05 -106.86 -19.60
N VAL A 169 -34.90 -107.24 -20.87
CA VAL A 169 -34.37 -106.36 -21.92
C VAL A 169 -35.29 -105.15 -22.14
N LEU A 170 -36.61 -105.36 -22.16
CA LEU A 170 -37.57 -104.27 -22.29
C LEU A 170 -37.55 -103.33 -21.08
N LYS A 171 -37.43 -103.88 -19.86
CA LYS A 171 -37.30 -103.08 -18.63
C LYS A 171 -36.02 -102.26 -18.61
N GLN A 172 -34.89 -102.83 -19.03
CA GLN A 172 -33.62 -102.12 -19.14
C GLN A 172 -33.67 -101.02 -20.21
N LYS A 173 -34.27 -101.31 -21.38
CA LYS A 173 -34.46 -100.31 -22.43
C LYS A 173 -35.35 -99.16 -21.97
N ALA A 174 -36.45 -99.45 -21.27
CA ALA A 174 -37.33 -98.42 -20.70
C ALA A 174 -36.62 -97.59 -19.63
N ALA A 175 -35.84 -98.23 -18.75
CA ALA A 175 -35.04 -97.52 -17.74
C ALA A 175 -33.98 -96.61 -18.38
N LEU A 176 -33.25 -97.10 -19.39
CA LEU A 176 -32.26 -96.32 -20.13
C LEU A 176 -32.90 -95.17 -20.93
N GLN A 177 -34.09 -95.36 -21.49
CA GLN A 177 -34.84 -94.29 -22.14
C GLN A 177 -35.25 -93.20 -21.15
N LEU A 178 -35.71 -93.60 -19.96
CA LEU A 178 -36.09 -92.66 -18.91
C LEU A 178 -34.87 -91.90 -18.36
N ASP A 179 -33.73 -92.58 -18.20
CA ASP A 179 -32.47 -91.94 -17.81
C ASP A 179 -31.92 -91.02 -18.90
N LEU A 180 -32.07 -91.38 -20.18
CA LEU A 180 -31.75 -90.49 -21.30
C LEU A 180 -32.66 -89.25 -21.32
N GLU A 181 -33.95 -89.41 -21.06
CA GLU A 181 -34.90 -88.30 -20.96
C GLU A 181 -34.56 -87.38 -19.78
N LYS A 182 -34.22 -87.95 -18.61
CA LYS A 182 -33.74 -87.18 -17.44
C LYS A 182 -32.45 -86.44 -17.74
N ALA A 183 -31.44 -87.13 -18.28
CA ALA A 183 -30.16 -86.50 -18.62
C ALA A 183 -30.34 -85.39 -19.68
N ARG A 184 -31.28 -85.56 -20.61
CA ARG A 184 -31.64 -84.54 -21.59
C ARG A 184 -32.33 -83.34 -20.95
N ALA A 185 -33.28 -83.58 -20.04
CA ALA A 185 -33.94 -82.53 -19.28
C ALA A 185 -32.96 -81.73 -18.40
N ASP A 186 -32.02 -82.42 -17.73
CA ASP A 186 -30.96 -81.79 -16.95
C ASP A 186 -30.01 -80.97 -17.84
N LEU A 187 -29.69 -81.47 -19.04
CA LEU A 187 -28.85 -80.75 -20.01
C LEU A 187 -29.56 -79.50 -20.52
N ASP A 188 -30.85 -79.57 -20.82
CA ASP A 188 -31.66 -78.42 -21.23
C ASP A 188 -31.78 -77.39 -20.09
N GLN A 189 -31.98 -77.84 -18.85
CA GLN A 189 -32.01 -76.98 -17.67
C GLN A 189 -30.65 -76.28 -17.45
N ASN A 190 -29.54 -77.02 -17.56
CA ASN A 190 -28.20 -76.45 -17.44
C ASN A 190 -27.89 -75.47 -18.58
N ALA A 191 -28.34 -75.76 -19.81
CA ALA A 191 -28.20 -74.85 -20.94
C ALA A 191 -28.93 -73.52 -20.69
N LEU A 192 -30.15 -73.57 -20.13
CA LEU A 192 -30.89 -72.36 -19.73
C LEU A 192 -30.15 -71.57 -18.64
N GLN A 193 -29.61 -72.24 -17.63
CA GLN A 193 -28.80 -71.58 -16.59
C GLN A 193 -27.54 -70.92 -17.16
N ILE A 194 -26.86 -71.55 -18.11
CA ILE A 194 -25.69 -70.95 -18.78
C ILE A 194 -26.08 -69.70 -19.56
N VAL A 195 -27.23 -69.70 -20.25
CA VAL A 195 -27.73 -68.52 -20.97
C VAL A 195 -28.04 -67.39 -19.99
N GLU A 196 -28.71 -67.68 -18.88
CA GLU A 196 -29.03 -66.67 -17.87
C GLU A 196 -27.77 -66.11 -17.20
N LEU A 197 -26.80 -66.96 -16.83
CA LEU A 197 -25.51 -66.52 -16.28
C LEU A 197 -24.72 -65.67 -17.28
N LYS A 198 -24.76 -66.00 -18.58
CA LYS A 198 -24.13 -65.17 -19.62
C LYS A 198 -24.80 -63.80 -19.74
N LYS A 199 -26.13 -63.75 -19.63
CA LYS A 199 -26.89 -62.50 -19.63
C LYS A 199 -26.52 -61.64 -18.42
N GLN A 200 -26.51 -62.21 -17.22
CA GLN A 200 -26.11 -61.52 -15.99
C GLN A 200 -24.65 -61.03 -16.04
N ASN A 201 -23.74 -61.82 -16.59
CA ASN A 201 -22.35 -61.40 -16.75
C ASN A 201 -22.22 -60.24 -17.77
N ALA A 202 -22.98 -60.26 -18.87
CA ALA A 202 -23.01 -59.15 -19.81
C ALA A 202 -23.59 -57.87 -19.18
N GLU A 203 -24.65 -57.99 -18.38
CA GLU A 203 -25.25 -56.87 -17.64
C GLU A 203 -24.27 -56.30 -16.61
N ALA A 204 -23.65 -57.16 -15.80
CA ALA A 204 -22.61 -56.74 -14.84
C ALA A 204 -21.40 -56.08 -15.51
N GLN A 205 -21.00 -56.54 -16.70
CA GLN A 205 -19.93 -55.89 -17.48
C GLN A 205 -20.33 -54.50 -17.98
N LEU A 206 -21.60 -54.29 -18.34
CA LEU A 206 -22.09 -52.96 -18.71
C LEU A 206 -22.14 -52.03 -17.50
N GLU A 207 -22.62 -52.52 -16.35
CA GLU A 207 -22.61 -51.74 -15.10
C GLU A 207 -21.18 -51.36 -14.68
N LEU A 208 -20.22 -52.29 -14.77
CA LEU A 208 -18.82 -52.00 -14.48
C LEU A 208 -18.24 -50.93 -15.40
N LYS A 209 -18.60 -50.94 -16.69
CA LYS A 209 -18.18 -49.89 -17.64
C LYS A 209 -18.81 -48.54 -17.28
N ASN A 210 -20.11 -48.51 -17.02
CA ASN A 210 -20.80 -47.28 -16.63
C ASN A 210 -20.22 -46.70 -15.32
N LEU A 211 -19.92 -47.55 -14.34
CA LEU A 211 -19.26 -47.15 -13.10
C LEU A 211 -17.83 -46.63 -13.34
N ALA A 212 -17.07 -47.24 -14.25
CA ALA A 212 -15.74 -46.77 -14.61
C ALA A 212 -15.78 -45.39 -15.30
N ASP A 213 -16.73 -45.19 -16.23
CA ASP A 213 -16.91 -43.91 -16.91
C ASP A 213 -17.35 -42.81 -15.93
N ALA A 214 -18.29 -43.13 -15.04
CA ALA A 214 -18.73 -42.22 -13.97
C ALA A 214 -17.57 -41.87 -13.03
N LYS A 215 -16.74 -42.84 -12.65
CA LYS A 215 -15.52 -42.60 -11.85
C LYS A 215 -14.58 -41.65 -12.57
N GLN A 216 -14.32 -41.85 -13.86
CA GLN A 216 -13.44 -40.97 -14.65
C GLN A 216 -14.01 -39.55 -14.79
N GLU A 217 -15.33 -39.40 -14.88
CA GLU A 217 -15.97 -38.09 -14.86
C GLU A 217 -15.79 -37.39 -13.51
N VAL A 218 -15.98 -38.10 -12.41
CA VAL A 218 -15.78 -37.58 -11.05
C VAL A 218 -14.31 -37.18 -10.85
N GLU A 219 -13.35 -37.99 -11.27
CA GLU A 219 -11.92 -37.65 -11.19
C GLU A 219 -11.59 -36.37 -11.99
N ARG A 220 -12.18 -36.19 -13.18
CA ARG A 220 -12.03 -34.95 -13.96
C ARG A 220 -12.61 -33.74 -13.23
N LYS A 221 -13.79 -33.88 -12.60
CA LYS A 221 -14.41 -32.80 -11.81
C LYS A 221 -13.58 -32.45 -10.58
N ILE A 222 -13.05 -33.45 -9.87
CA ILE A 222 -12.16 -33.24 -8.72
C ILE A 222 -10.92 -32.47 -9.16
N LYS A 223 -10.25 -32.90 -10.22
CA LYS A 223 -9.06 -32.22 -10.73
C LYS A 223 -9.33 -30.77 -11.12
N TYR A 224 -10.44 -30.52 -11.83
CA TYR A 224 -10.86 -29.16 -12.16
C TYR A 224 -11.14 -28.32 -10.91
N SER A 225 -11.82 -28.88 -9.90
CA SER A 225 -12.07 -28.19 -8.64
C SER A 225 -10.80 -27.90 -7.85
N GLU A 226 -9.81 -28.79 -7.91
CA GLU A 226 -8.49 -28.62 -7.30
C GLU A 226 -7.70 -27.51 -7.98
N ASP A 227 -7.67 -27.48 -9.32
CA ASP A 227 -7.05 -26.41 -10.09
C ASP A 227 -7.70 -25.04 -9.81
N LEU A 228 -9.04 -25.01 -9.70
CA LEU A 228 -9.79 -23.81 -9.35
C LEU A 228 -9.51 -23.35 -7.91
N ALA A 229 -9.47 -24.28 -6.95
CA ALA A 229 -9.13 -23.98 -5.56
C ALA A 229 -7.69 -23.46 -5.43
N ASN A 230 -6.75 -24.05 -6.16
CA ASN A 230 -5.36 -23.60 -6.22
C ASN A 230 -5.27 -22.19 -6.80
N ASN A 231 -6.00 -21.90 -7.88
CA ASN A 231 -6.04 -20.56 -8.45
C ASN A 231 -6.65 -19.53 -7.48
N LEU A 232 -7.79 -19.85 -6.88
CA LEU A 232 -8.41 -18.99 -5.86
C LEU A 232 -7.47 -18.75 -4.67
N SER A 233 -6.74 -19.77 -4.22
CA SER A 233 -5.77 -19.62 -3.13
C SER A 233 -4.62 -18.67 -3.50
N LEU A 234 -4.15 -18.73 -4.76
CA LEU A 234 -3.12 -17.84 -5.27
C LEU A 234 -3.63 -16.40 -5.40
N GLU A 235 -4.87 -16.22 -5.87
CA GLU A 235 -5.51 -14.91 -5.96
C GLU A 235 -5.75 -14.31 -4.56
N VAL A 236 -6.20 -15.10 -3.58
CA VAL A 236 -6.36 -14.66 -2.19
C VAL A 236 -5.01 -14.25 -1.60
N ALA A 237 -3.94 -15.00 -1.84
CA ALA A 237 -2.60 -14.65 -1.39
C ALA A 237 -2.10 -13.32 -2.00
N ARG A 238 -2.34 -13.12 -3.31
CA ARG A 238 -2.03 -11.84 -3.98
C ARG A 238 -2.86 -10.70 -3.42
N ALA A 239 -4.17 -10.90 -3.23
CA ALA A 239 -5.07 -9.89 -2.67
C ALA A 239 -4.65 -9.49 -1.26
N HIS A 240 -4.24 -10.44 -0.41
CA HIS A 240 -3.67 -10.13 0.90
C HIS A 240 -2.35 -9.35 0.81
N GLY A 241 -1.48 -9.70 -0.13
CA GLY A 241 -0.25 -8.95 -0.40
C GLY A 241 -0.53 -7.49 -0.80
N ASP A 242 -1.47 -7.29 -1.72
CA ASP A 242 -1.88 -5.97 -2.19
C ASP A 242 -2.56 -5.15 -1.07
N GLN A 243 -3.40 -5.81 -0.26
CA GLN A 243 -4.03 -5.18 0.91
C GLN A 243 -2.99 -4.71 1.92
N LYS A 244 -1.96 -5.53 2.20
CA LYS A 244 -0.85 -5.14 3.09
C LYS A 244 -0.10 -3.95 2.53
N ASN A 245 0.28 -3.99 1.26
CA ASN A 245 0.96 -2.87 0.59
C ASN A 245 0.14 -1.57 0.61
N ALA A 246 -1.18 -1.67 0.43
CA ALA A 246 -2.08 -0.53 0.52
C ALA A 246 -2.16 0.02 1.95
N ASN A 247 -2.21 -0.86 2.95
CA ASN A 247 -2.23 -0.46 4.35
C ASN A 247 -0.91 0.22 4.78
N ASP A 248 0.24 -0.33 4.37
CA ASP A 248 1.56 0.26 4.63
C ASP A 248 1.68 1.66 4.01
N ARG A 249 1.15 1.86 2.79
CA ARG A 249 1.07 3.19 2.15
C ARG A 249 0.13 4.13 2.90
N ALA A 250 -1.03 3.65 3.35
CA ALA A 250 -1.97 4.45 4.12
C ALA A 250 -1.37 4.89 5.47
N GLU A 251 -0.63 4.00 6.15
CA GLU A 251 0.10 4.31 7.37
C GLU A 251 1.21 5.34 7.12
N GLY A 252 1.98 5.21 6.05
CA GLY A 252 2.98 6.20 5.64
C GLY A 252 2.37 7.59 5.41
N ILE A 253 1.23 7.67 4.71
CA ILE A 253 0.50 8.94 4.48
C ILE A 253 -0.02 9.51 5.82
N LYS A 254 -0.52 8.68 6.74
CA LYS A 254 -0.95 9.14 8.07
C LYS A 254 0.21 9.73 8.87
N GLN A 255 1.38 9.09 8.85
CA GLN A 255 2.59 9.60 9.50
C GLN A 255 3.04 10.93 8.90
N GLN A 256 3.04 11.05 7.57
CA GLN A 256 3.37 12.30 6.88
C GLN A 256 2.38 13.42 7.23
N ASN A 257 1.08 13.13 7.27
CA ASN A 257 0.06 14.09 7.71
C ASN A 257 0.27 14.53 9.15
N PHE A 258 0.62 13.61 10.05
CA PHE A 258 0.93 13.94 11.44
C PHE A 258 2.15 14.87 11.55
N GLU A 259 3.22 14.59 10.81
CA GLU A 259 4.41 15.43 10.78
C GLU A 259 4.12 16.81 10.17
N LEU A 260 3.36 16.88 9.07
CA LEU A 260 2.90 18.15 8.49
C LEU A 260 2.05 18.96 9.47
N GLN A 261 1.14 18.32 10.20
CA GLN A 261 0.36 19.01 11.24
C GLN A 261 1.25 19.57 12.35
N LYS A 262 2.28 18.83 12.75
CA LYS A 262 3.26 19.29 13.74
C LYS A 262 4.05 20.50 13.23
N GLN A 263 4.49 20.46 11.97
CA GLN A 263 5.18 21.58 11.32
C GLN A 263 4.27 22.81 11.21
N VAL A 264 3.01 22.63 10.81
CA VAL A 264 2.03 23.71 10.76
C VAL A 264 1.81 24.32 12.15
N LYS A 265 1.71 23.50 13.20
CA LYS A 265 1.61 24.00 14.59
C LYS A 265 2.85 24.81 14.98
N GLN A 266 4.05 24.29 14.71
CA GLN A 266 5.30 24.99 14.99
C GLN A 266 5.38 26.33 14.26
N LEU A 267 5.13 26.34 12.95
CA LEU A 267 5.10 27.56 12.14
C LEU A 267 4.05 28.57 12.64
N THR A 268 2.89 28.08 13.09
CA THR A 268 1.85 28.94 13.68
C THR A 268 2.33 29.58 14.99
N THR A 269 3.01 28.82 15.86
CA THR A 269 3.57 29.36 17.10
C THR A 269 4.69 30.37 16.83
N THR A 270 5.58 30.11 15.86
CA THR A 270 6.63 31.06 15.48
C THR A 270 6.06 32.31 14.84
N LYS A 271 5.02 32.17 14.00
CA LYS A 271 4.31 33.30 13.40
C LYS A 271 3.72 34.19 14.50
N LEU A 272 3.02 33.60 15.48
CA LEU A 272 2.41 34.35 16.58
C LEU A 272 3.48 35.06 17.44
N ALA A 273 4.62 34.42 17.69
CA ALA A 273 5.74 35.06 18.37
C ALA A 273 6.29 36.26 17.58
N LEU A 274 6.49 36.10 16.26
CA LEU A 274 6.95 37.18 15.40
C LEU A 274 5.94 38.33 15.31
N GLU A 275 4.64 38.04 15.18
CA GLU A 275 3.57 39.05 15.20
C GLU A 275 3.60 39.85 16.50
N LYS A 276 3.83 39.20 17.65
CA LYS A 276 3.99 39.88 18.94
C LYS A 276 5.23 40.78 18.95
N THR A 277 6.37 40.33 18.41
CA THR A 277 7.58 41.17 18.32
C THR A 277 7.40 42.36 17.38
N ILE A 278 6.71 42.19 16.25
CA ILE A 278 6.39 43.28 15.32
C ILE A 278 5.47 44.30 15.99
N ALA A 279 4.45 43.85 16.73
CA ALA A 279 3.57 44.73 17.48
C ALA A 279 4.35 45.55 18.53
N GLN A 280 5.28 44.91 19.25
CA GLN A 280 6.12 45.58 20.24
C GLN A 280 7.07 46.60 19.60
N ILE A 281 7.75 46.25 18.50
CA ILE A 281 8.62 47.19 17.76
C ILE A 281 7.81 48.38 17.23
N ASN A 282 6.57 48.15 16.76
CA ASN A 282 5.70 49.25 16.32
C ASN A 282 5.31 50.16 17.49
N GLN A 283 5.04 49.61 18.68
CA GLN A 283 4.79 50.41 19.88
C GLN A 283 6.04 51.19 20.32
N ASP A 284 7.22 50.58 20.30
CA ASP A 284 8.47 51.27 20.62
C ASP A 284 8.77 52.38 19.62
N LYS A 285 8.49 52.15 18.33
CA LYS A 285 8.59 53.16 17.28
C LYS A 285 7.68 54.36 17.55
N THR A 286 6.41 54.14 17.91
CA THR A 286 5.51 55.27 18.21
C THR A 286 5.95 56.03 19.47
N VAL A 287 6.44 55.34 20.49
CA VAL A 287 7.04 55.96 21.69
C VAL A 287 8.27 56.80 21.33
N MET A 288 9.19 56.26 20.51
CA MET A 288 10.37 56.99 20.07
C MET A 288 10.03 58.18 19.18
N GLN A 289 9.05 58.06 18.27
CA GLN A 289 8.56 59.19 17.48
C GLN A 289 8.00 60.29 18.37
N LYS A 290 7.24 59.92 19.42
CA LYS A 290 6.73 60.89 20.40
C LYS A 290 7.87 61.59 21.14
N LYS A 291 8.86 60.85 21.64
CA LYS A 291 10.04 61.43 22.30
C LYS A 291 10.83 62.34 21.35
N LEU A 292 10.97 61.95 20.09
CA LEU A 292 11.66 62.75 19.08
C LEU A 292 10.93 64.07 18.83
N ALA A 293 9.60 64.02 18.67
CA ALA A 293 8.76 65.21 18.54
C ALA A 293 8.81 66.11 19.79
N GLU A 294 8.83 65.52 21.00
CA GLU A 294 9.02 66.26 22.25
C GLU A 294 10.40 66.95 22.28
N THR A 295 11.48 66.25 21.91
CA THR A 295 12.82 66.85 21.84
C THR A 295 12.95 67.91 20.77
N GLU A 296 12.32 67.72 19.60
CA GLU A 296 12.26 68.71 18.53
C GLU A 296 11.53 69.96 18.99
N GLY A 297 10.41 69.80 19.71
CA GLY A 297 9.70 70.91 20.34
C GLY A 297 10.54 71.66 21.38
N VAL A 298 11.31 70.95 22.21
CA VAL A 298 12.24 71.58 23.18
C VAL A 298 13.35 72.34 22.46
N ILE A 299 13.94 71.77 21.41
CA ILE A 299 14.99 72.42 20.62
C ILE A 299 14.43 73.68 19.95
N GLN A 300 13.24 73.60 19.36
CA GLN A 300 12.62 74.75 18.71
C GLN A 300 12.27 75.85 19.72
N GLY A 301 11.76 75.50 20.91
CA GLY A 301 11.57 76.44 22.00
C GLY A 301 12.88 77.11 22.45
N ARG A 302 13.98 76.36 22.55
CA ARG A 302 15.31 76.93 22.85
C ARG A 302 15.83 77.84 21.72
N ILE A 303 15.57 77.48 20.46
CA ILE A 303 15.93 78.33 19.31
C ILE A 303 15.15 79.65 19.37
N ASP A 304 13.86 79.60 19.68
CA ASP A 304 13.02 80.80 19.82
C ASP A 304 13.48 81.67 21.00
N GLU A 305 13.82 81.06 22.14
CA GLU A 305 14.45 81.76 23.28
C GLU A 305 15.77 82.44 22.87
N ILE A 306 16.65 81.72 22.16
CA ILE A 306 17.91 82.29 21.64
C ILE A 306 17.62 83.43 20.67
N TRP A 307 16.61 83.31 19.83
CA TRP A 307 16.22 84.37 18.89
C TRP A 307 15.70 85.61 19.62
N GLN A 308 14.89 85.44 20.67
CA GLN A 308 14.45 86.54 21.53
C GLN A 308 15.62 87.17 22.28
N ILE A 309 16.53 86.37 22.84
CA ILE A 309 17.76 86.86 23.49
C ILE A 309 18.60 87.65 22.48
N LYS A 310 18.77 87.13 21.26
CA LYS A 310 19.50 87.82 20.18
C LYS A 310 18.82 89.14 19.83
N GLN A 311 17.50 89.17 19.66
CA GLN A 311 16.76 90.40 19.38
C GLN A 311 16.89 91.42 20.52
N ASN A 312 16.87 90.95 21.77
CA ASN A 312 17.10 91.77 22.96
C ASN A 312 18.55 92.26 23.05
N LEU A 313 19.53 91.44 22.65
CA LEU A 313 20.93 91.83 22.53
C LEU A 313 21.11 92.86 21.42
N ASP A 314 20.55 92.65 20.24
CA ASP A 314 20.60 93.59 19.11
C ASP A 314 19.98 94.92 19.49
N LYS A 315 18.86 94.92 20.23
CA LYS A 315 18.27 96.15 20.81
C LYS A 315 19.21 96.84 21.81
N LYS A 316 19.89 96.08 22.67
CA LYS A 316 20.86 96.62 23.64
C LYS A 316 22.13 97.14 22.96
N ILE A 317 22.62 96.46 21.92
CA ILE A 317 23.79 96.84 21.11
C ILE A 317 23.46 98.07 20.25
N SER A 318 22.25 98.15 19.69
CA SER A 318 21.75 99.33 18.97
C SER A 318 21.66 100.58 19.86
N ASN A 319 21.58 100.43 21.18
CA ASN A 319 21.56 101.52 22.16
C ASN A 319 22.94 101.83 22.78
N MET A 320 24.02 101.21 22.30
CA MET A 320 25.39 101.61 22.67
C MET A 320 26.01 102.53 21.60
N PRO A 321 26.78 103.57 21.99
CA PRO A 321 27.52 104.37 21.03
C PRO A 321 28.63 103.53 20.38
N LYS A 322 28.77 103.65 19.05
CA LYS A 322 29.80 102.99 18.23
C LYS A 322 31.22 103.18 18.82
N PRO A 323 32.00 102.10 19.00
CA PRO A 323 33.45 102.21 19.00
C PRO A 323 34.01 102.05 17.58
N THR A 324 35.06 102.82 17.33
CA THR A 324 35.93 102.87 16.15
C THR A 324 36.66 101.54 15.87
N PRO A 325 37.11 101.31 14.62
CA PRO A 325 37.75 100.06 14.22
C PRO A 325 39.18 100.00 14.75
N GLY A 326 39.41 99.13 15.73
CA GLY A 326 40.72 98.76 16.25
C GLY A 326 41.01 97.31 15.93
N GLU A 327 41.93 97.12 15.00
CA GLU A 327 42.63 95.89 14.64
C GLU A 327 43.20 95.22 15.91
N PHE A 328 42.79 93.99 16.19
CA PHE A 328 43.34 93.16 17.27
C PHE A 328 43.50 91.73 16.76
N GLU A 329 44.71 91.41 16.32
CA GLU A 329 45.21 90.04 16.20
C GLU A 329 45.48 89.48 17.59
N LEU A 330 44.97 88.29 17.88
CA LEU A 330 45.42 87.47 19.00
C LEU A 330 45.56 85.99 18.60
N PRO A 331 46.54 85.29 19.21
CA PRO A 331 47.20 84.08 18.72
C PRO A 331 46.36 82.80 18.80
N PRO A 332 46.78 81.72 18.11
CA PRO A 332 46.03 80.48 18.03
C PRO A 332 45.85 79.80 19.39
N ILE A 333 44.61 79.40 19.66
CA ILE A 333 44.25 78.55 20.80
C ILE A 333 44.70 77.12 20.49
N ILE A 334 45.61 76.62 21.32
CA ILE A 334 46.03 75.23 21.36
C ILE A 334 44.87 74.42 21.95
N VAL A 335 44.26 73.55 21.14
CA VAL A 335 43.38 72.49 21.66
C VAL A 335 44.25 71.34 22.16
N ASN A 336 44.21 71.13 23.47
CA ASN A 336 44.78 69.98 24.15
C ASN A 336 44.21 68.69 23.53
N ALA A 337 45.12 67.83 23.07
CA ALA A 337 44.85 66.43 22.80
C ALA A 337 44.45 65.75 24.11
N ASN A 338 43.17 65.43 24.27
CA ASN A 338 42.73 64.35 25.14
C ASN A 338 41.39 63.81 24.65
N ALA A 339 41.43 63.13 23.50
CA ALA A 339 40.44 62.16 23.12
C ALA A 339 41.03 60.78 23.42
N SER A 340 40.54 60.21 24.52
CA SER A 340 40.70 58.82 24.89
C SER A 340 40.37 57.87 23.74
N ALA A 341 41.00 56.70 23.83
CA ALA A 341 40.64 55.46 23.17
C ALA A 341 40.94 55.42 21.67
N GLU A 342 42.20 55.11 21.37
CA GLU A 342 42.54 54.12 20.35
C GLU A 342 41.61 52.90 20.54
N SER A 343 40.50 52.94 19.83
CA SER A 343 39.71 51.76 19.50
C SER A 343 40.57 50.95 18.55
N ALA A 344 41.40 50.09 19.14
CA ALA A 344 41.80 48.85 18.52
C ALA A 344 40.56 48.32 17.80
N LYS A 345 40.64 48.20 16.47
CA LYS A 345 39.68 47.40 15.72
C LYS A 345 39.57 46.09 16.50
N PRO A 346 38.38 45.68 16.98
CA PRO A 346 38.23 44.29 17.35
C PRO A 346 38.42 43.56 16.03
N VAL A 347 39.61 42.98 15.84
CA VAL A 347 39.71 41.74 15.10
C VAL A 347 38.72 40.86 15.82
N VAL A 348 37.54 40.71 15.21
CA VAL A 348 36.53 39.77 15.65
C VAL A 348 37.25 38.44 15.66
N MET A 349 37.69 38.01 16.85
CA MET A 349 37.97 36.61 17.09
C MET A 349 36.61 35.94 16.90
N GLY A 350 36.33 35.55 15.65
CA GLY A 350 35.28 34.60 15.36
C GLY A 350 35.47 33.42 16.31
N LYS A 351 34.36 32.86 16.82
CA LYS A 351 34.44 31.75 17.76
C LYS A 351 35.39 30.71 17.16
N THR A 352 36.50 30.37 17.82
CA THR A 352 37.43 29.35 17.30
C THR A 352 36.89 27.92 17.43
N GLN A 353 35.70 27.77 18.03
CA GLN A 353 35.07 26.50 18.33
C GLN A 353 33.55 26.63 18.14
N GLY A 354 32.95 25.69 17.41
CA GLY A 354 31.50 25.55 17.24
C GLY A 354 30.99 24.27 17.88
N SER A 355 29.69 24.06 17.84
CA SER A 355 29.06 22.81 18.28
C SER A 355 28.12 22.25 17.22
N ILE A 356 27.91 20.93 17.23
CA ILE A 356 26.93 20.29 16.36
C ILE A 356 25.52 20.62 16.89
N ILE A 357 24.72 21.30 16.07
CA ILE A 357 23.33 21.67 16.38
C ILE A 357 22.38 20.53 15.99
N SER A 358 22.58 19.95 14.80
CA SER A 358 21.68 18.94 14.25
C SER A 358 22.44 17.94 13.39
N LEU A 359 21.97 16.70 13.42
CA LEU A 359 22.59 15.55 12.78
C LEU A 359 21.53 14.85 11.93
N ASN A 360 21.79 14.66 10.64
CA ASN A 360 20.96 13.85 9.76
C ASN A 360 21.77 12.65 9.26
N ASP A 361 21.73 11.56 10.03
CA ASP A 361 22.41 10.31 9.71
C ASP A 361 21.96 9.70 8.39
N SER A 362 20.69 9.89 8.00
CA SER A 362 20.14 9.33 6.76
C SER A 362 20.77 9.93 5.50
N ASN A 363 21.27 11.17 5.60
CA ASN A 363 21.80 11.94 4.47
C ASN A 363 23.27 12.34 4.67
N ASN A 364 23.95 11.79 5.68
CA ASN A 364 25.37 12.04 6.01
C ASN A 364 25.76 13.53 6.20
N PHE A 365 24.81 14.41 6.53
CA PHE A 365 25.12 15.82 6.76
C PHE A 365 24.82 16.26 8.20
N VAL A 366 25.59 17.25 8.64
CA VAL A 366 25.58 17.81 9.99
C VAL A 366 25.50 19.32 9.90
N ILE A 367 24.71 19.94 10.78
CA ILE A 367 24.61 21.39 10.91
C ILE A 367 25.39 21.81 12.16
N VAL A 368 26.32 22.75 11.98
CA VAL A 368 27.18 23.26 13.04
C VAL A 368 26.94 24.75 13.29
N ASP A 369 27.03 25.17 14.56
CA ASP A 369 27.00 26.57 15.03
C ASP A 369 28.32 27.27 14.69
N PHE A 370 28.62 27.32 13.40
CA PHE A 370 29.88 27.84 12.88
C PHE A 370 29.66 28.45 11.50
N GLY A 371 29.50 29.76 11.43
CA GLY A 371 29.09 30.47 10.22
C GLY A 371 30.21 31.20 9.47
N GLU A 372 29.82 31.99 8.48
CA GLU A 372 30.70 32.90 7.73
C GLU A 372 31.32 33.95 8.66
N SER A 373 30.55 34.42 9.65
CA SER A 373 31.00 35.37 10.67
C SER A 373 32.13 34.82 11.54
N ASP A 374 32.19 33.49 11.70
CA ASP A 374 33.24 32.78 12.43
C ASP A 374 34.40 32.31 11.53
N GLY A 375 34.37 32.65 10.23
CA GLY A 375 35.43 32.30 9.27
C GLY A 375 35.25 30.96 8.57
N SER A 376 34.02 30.42 8.52
CA SER A 376 33.66 29.24 7.71
C SER A 376 33.63 29.56 6.22
N ARG A 377 34.19 28.63 5.43
CA ARG A 377 34.18 28.67 3.96
C ARG A 377 33.84 27.29 3.42
N VAL A 378 33.16 27.27 2.28
CA VAL A 378 32.84 26.04 1.55
C VAL A 378 34.14 25.31 1.16
N GLY A 379 34.18 24.00 1.38
CA GLY A 379 35.34 23.12 1.13
C GLY A 379 36.34 23.01 2.28
N ARG A 380 36.12 23.68 3.41
CA ARG A 380 37.01 23.61 4.57
C ARG A 380 36.74 22.34 5.40
N LYS A 381 37.80 21.68 5.84
CA LYS A 381 37.73 20.51 6.75
C LYS A 381 37.71 20.96 8.21
N ILE A 382 36.88 20.31 9.01
CA ILE A 382 36.72 20.61 10.43
C ILE A 382 36.75 19.33 11.26
N ASN A 383 37.45 19.35 12.40
CA ASN A 383 37.59 18.20 13.27
C ASN A 383 36.56 18.25 14.41
N VAL A 384 35.92 17.11 14.68
CA VAL A 384 34.93 16.95 15.74
C VAL A 384 35.57 16.28 16.95
N TYR A 385 35.32 16.82 18.13
CA TYR A 385 35.83 16.37 19.41
C TYR A 385 34.68 16.13 20.40
N ARG A 386 34.77 15.03 21.17
CA ARG A 386 33.95 14.81 22.38
C ARG A 386 34.91 14.56 23.54
N SER A 387 34.73 15.32 24.62
CA SER A 387 35.62 15.23 25.79
C SER A 387 37.11 15.32 25.43
N ASN A 388 37.45 16.19 24.47
CA ASN A 388 38.81 16.44 23.97
C ASN A 388 39.45 15.31 23.12
N ASN A 389 38.72 14.26 22.78
CA ASN A 389 39.19 13.21 21.87
C ASN A 389 38.67 13.44 20.44
N PRO A 390 39.51 13.33 19.39
CA PRO A 390 39.08 13.49 18.01
C PRO A 390 38.23 12.29 17.56
N ILE A 391 37.04 12.56 17.03
CA ILE A 391 36.05 11.55 16.65
C ILE A 391 35.87 11.46 15.15
N GLY A 392 36.15 12.53 14.42
CA GLY A 392 35.99 12.51 12.97
C GLY A 392 36.23 13.85 12.32
N VAL A 393 36.12 13.84 11.00
CA VAL A 393 36.37 14.99 10.12
C VAL A 393 35.13 15.27 9.29
N LEU A 394 34.70 16.52 9.30
CA LEU A 394 33.60 17.07 8.52
C LEU A 394 34.14 17.97 7.41
N GLU A 395 33.42 18.07 6.29
CA GLU A 395 33.74 19.00 5.20
C GLU A 395 32.56 19.93 4.93
N VAL A 396 32.79 21.24 4.99
CA VAL A 396 31.73 22.24 4.84
C VAL A 396 31.24 22.31 3.40
N ILE A 397 29.95 22.06 3.16
CA ILE A 397 29.32 22.18 1.83
C ILE A 397 28.66 23.56 1.68
N GLN A 398 28.02 24.06 2.72
CA GLN A 398 27.25 25.30 2.64
C GLN A 398 27.42 26.14 3.89
N VAL A 399 27.65 27.44 3.71
CA VAL A 399 27.83 28.39 4.81
C VAL A 399 26.70 29.42 4.77
N ARG A 400 26.18 29.77 5.94
CA ARG A 400 25.33 30.93 6.20
C ARG A 400 26.02 31.83 7.23
N LYS A 401 25.41 32.99 7.53
CA LYS A 401 25.99 33.98 8.46
C LYS A 401 26.43 33.35 9.80
N ASP A 402 25.59 32.53 10.41
CA ASP A 402 25.82 32.01 11.78
C ASP A 402 25.94 30.47 11.85
N ILE A 403 25.61 29.75 10.79
CA ILE A 403 25.63 28.28 10.76
C ILE A 403 26.25 27.77 9.45
N SER A 404 26.78 26.55 9.48
CA SER A 404 27.19 25.85 8.27
C SER A 404 26.69 24.41 8.24
N ALA A 405 26.45 23.92 7.04
CA ALA A 405 26.15 22.52 6.76
C ALA A 405 27.40 21.83 6.25
N ALA A 406 27.75 20.71 6.86
CA ALA A 406 28.95 19.94 6.57
C ALA A 406 28.62 18.45 6.35
N ASP A 407 29.38 17.82 5.47
CA ASP A 407 29.32 16.39 5.14
C ASP A 407 30.25 15.58 6.04
N ILE A 408 29.83 14.37 6.38
CA ILE A 408 30.64 13.45 7.20
C ILE A 408 31.64 12.72 6.29
N LYS A 409 32.93 13.07 6.37
CA LYS A 409 33.99 12.36 5.60
C LYS A 409 34.55 11.17 6.35
N GLN A 410 34.83 11.33 7.63
CA GLN A 410 35.39 10.27 8.47
C GLN A 410 34.77 10.34 9.86
N SER A 411 34.33 9.20 10.37
CA SER A 411 33.73 9.06 11.70
C SER A 411 34.24 7.79 12.36
N SER A 412 35.00 7.94 13.44
CA SER A 412 35.44 6.82 14.29
C SER A 412 34.33 6.38 15.25
N VAL A 413 33.44 7.31 15.64
CA VAL A 413 32.29 7.08 16.52
C VAL A 413 31.12 7.94 16.05
N LYS A 414 29.89 7.42 16.14
CA LYS A 414 28.67 8.19 15.80
C LYS A 414 28.65 9.55 16.51
N PHE A 415 28.46 10.61 15.73
CA PHE A 415 28.39 11.98 16.22
C PHE A 415 27.11 12.20 17.03
N LYS A 416 27.15 13.15 17.97
CA LYS A 416 26.03 13.53 18.81
C LYS A 416 25.87 15.05 18.79
N VAL A 417 24.63 15.50 18.99
CA VAL A 417 24.33 16.92 19.19
C VAL A 417 25.11 17.42 20.41
N GLY A 418 25.82 18.53 20.27
CA GLY A 418 26.69 19.11 21.30
C GLY A 418 28.17 18.71 21.23
N ASP A 419 28.59 17.85 20.30
CA ASP A 419 30.02 17.61 20.07
C ASP A 419 30.71 18.90 19.57
N VAL A 420 31.95 19.14 20.02
CA VAL A 420 32.69 20.38 19.77
C VAL A 420 33.46 20.28 18.47
N VAL A 421 33.38 21.31 17.65
CA VAL A 421 33.94 21.37 16.31
C VAL A 421 35.02 22.45 16.27
N LYS A 422 36.25 22.11 15.85
CA LYS A 422 37.39 23.05 15.77
C LYS A 422 38.11 22.94 14.44
N TYR A 423 38.63 24.06 13.96
CA TYR A 423 39.53 24.05 12.82
C TYR A 423 40.82 23.29 13.11
N GLN A 424 41.34 22.67 12.05
CA GLN A 424 42.73 22.26 11.97
C GLN A 424 43.62 23.48 11.68
#